data_AF-A0A2V8X368-F1
#
_entry.id   AF-A0A2V8X368-F1
#
_cell.length_a   1.000
_cell.length_b   1.000
_cell.length_c   1.000
_cell.angle_alpha   90.00
_cell.angle_beta   90.00
_cell.angle_gamma   90.00
#
_symmetry.space_group_name_H-M   'P 1'
#
loop_
_entity.id
_entity.type
_entity.pdbx_description
1 polymer ?
#
loop_
_entity_poly.entity_id
_entity_poly.type
_entity_poly.pdbx_seq_one_letter_code
_entity_poly.pdbx_strand_id
1 'polypeptide(L)'
;MSMESRTIRRLASAFAAAGLVLGAAVLVVGIAPGVKACITSSGCDFLTGGGWIVYNGNKATFGVGGGCKFGSPTWGHLEYHDHGIGLNVHATSITAYFPDGDTGTDPQTHQPTGARYICGTARTNLYGDAAFVVHARDRGEPGVNDLFDIRVTSPDGANEFYNTVHECPDYQTNGHYLGSYAPCAPGSGGGGNIQLHKPNASTTGSFGGSCPAF
;
A
#
# COMPACT_ATOMS: atom_id res chain seq x y z
N MET A 1 -57.99 -1.82 63.31
CA MET A 1 -56.88 -1.07 62.67
C MET A 1 -57.20 -0.95 61.19
N SER A 2 -57.22 0.18 60.51
CA SER A 2 -56.78 1.55 60.79
C SER A 2 -57.61 2.52 59.95
N MET A 3 -57.80 3.72 60.51
CA MET A 3 -58.04 5.02 59.87
C MET A 3 -57.34 5.17 58.49
N GLU A 4 -57.71 6.04 57.55
CA GLU A 4 -58.47 7.27 57.61
C GLU A 4 -58.86 7.70 56.18
N SER A 5 -59.92 8.50 56.14
CA SER A 5 -60.40 9.39 55.09
C SER A 5 -59.34 10.23 54.36
N ARG A 6 -59.70 10.72 53.16
CA ARG A 6 -59.47 12.07 52.56
C ARG A 6 -59.07 11.96 51.08
N THR A 7 -59.65 12.64 50.08
CA THR A 7 -60.66 13.70 50.03
C THR A 7 -61.26 13.74 48.62
N ILE A 8 -62.57 13.99 48.57
CA ILE A 8 -63.37 14.28 47.39
C ILE A 8 -63.00 15.66 46.82
N ARG A 9 -62.81 15.76 45.50
CA ARG A 9 -63.32 16.92 44.72
C ARG A 9 -63.92 16.42 43.41
N ARG A 10 -65.25 16.33 43.42
CA ARG A 10 -66.06 16.39 42.20
C ARG A 10 -65.91 17.80 41.62
N LEU A 11 -65.89 17.92 40.29
CA LEU A 11 -66.83 18.77 39.56
C LEU A 11 -66.76 18.43 38.07
N ALA A 12 -67.93 18.17 37.53
CA ALA A 12 -68.22 17.71 36.19
C ALA A 12 -67.98 18.82 35.14
N SER A 13 -67.85 18.42 33.87
CA SER A 13 -68.82 18.81 32.84
C SER A 13 -68.49 18.15 31.50
N ALA A 14 -69.53 17.59 30.88
CA ALA A 14 -69.50 16.87 29.63
C ALA A 14 -69.36 17.82 28.43
N PHE A 15 -68.64 17.38 27.40
CA PHE A 15 -68.93 17.79 26.03
C PHE A 15 -68.86 16.56 25.11
N ALA A 16 -70.02 16.23 24.56
CA ALA A 16 -70.15 15.37 23.40
C ALA A 16 -69.65 16.12 22.16
N ALA A 17 -68.82 15.48 21.34
CA ALA A 17 -68.83 15.68 19.89
C ALA A 17 -67.96 14.61 19.23
N ALA A 18 -68.59 13.85 18.34
CA ALA A 18 -67.94 13.02 17.34
C ALA A 18 -67.02 13.87 16.46
N GLY A 19 -65.89 13.31 16.03
CA GLY A 19 -64.99 14.00 15.12
C GLY A 19 -63.81 13.12 14.73
N LEU A 20 -64.01 12.37 13.66
CA LEU A 20 -63.02 11.63 12.89
C LEU A 20 -61.69 12.42 12.76
N VAL A 21 -60.61 11.95 13.37
CA VAL A 21 -59.25 12.44 13.07
C VAL A 21 -58.53 11.34 12.28
N LEU A 22 -58.32 11.66 11.01
CA LEU A 22 -57.58 10.86 10.06
C LEU A 22 -56.20 10.48 10.62
N GLY A 23 -55.82 9.23 10.35
CA GLY A 23 -54.51 8.71 10.67
C GLY A 23 -53.40 9.51 10.00
N ALA A 24 -52.44 9.94 10.82
CA ALA A 24 -51.06 10.05 10.41
C ALA A 24 -50.26 9.16 11.37
N ALA A 25 -50.01 7.93 10.95
CA ALA A 25 -48.97 7.13 11.57
C ALA A 25 -47.65 7.83 11.27
N VAL A 26 -47.12 8.58 12.25
CA VAL A 26 -45.73 9.03 12.20
C VAL A 26 -44.89 7.78 12.39
N LEU A 27 -44.45 7.20 11.27
CA LEU A 27 -43.40 6.21 11.28
C LEU A 27 -42.14 6.93 11.76
N VAL A 28 -41.86 6.87 13.06
CA VAL A 28 -40.54 7.20 13.57
C VAL A 28 -39.61 6.12 13.03
N VAL A 29 -39.04 6.37 11.86
CA VAL A 29 -37.87 5.63 11.41
C VAL A 29 -36.80 5.97 12.43
N GLY A 30 -36.58 5.03 13.35
CA GLY A 30 -35.39 5.03 14.16
C GLY A 30 -34.21 5.05 13.21
N ILE A 31 -33.62 6.22 13.01
CA ILE A 31 -32.27 6.34 12.51
C ILE A 31 -31.41 5.61 13.51
N ALA A 32 -31.15 4.33 13.23
CA ALA A 32 -30.06 3.61 13.84
C ALA A 32 -28.84 4.55 13.76
N PRO A 33 -28.11 4.78 14.88
CA PRO A 33 -26.89 5.58 14.83
C PRO A 33 -26.07 5.02 13.69
N GLY A 34 -25.82 5.90 12.71
CA GLY A 34 -25.37 5.52 11.39
C GLY A 34 -24.34 4.42 11.51
N VAL A 35 -24.63 3.28 10.88
CA VAL A 35 -23.57 2.39 10.41
C VAL A 35 -22.56 3.35 9.82
N LYS A 36 -21.39 3.50 10.47
CA LYS A 36 -20.27 4.13 9.79
C LYS A 36 -20.15 3.28 8.55
N ALA A 37 -20.59 3.80 7.42
CA ALA A 37 -20.15 3.30 6.14
C ALA A 37 -18.66 3.11 6.37
N CYS A 38 -18.18 1.87 6.25
CA CYS A 38 -16.76 1.64 6.08
C CYS A 38 -16.39 2.70 5.07
N ILE A 39 -15.58 3.68 5.47
CA ILE A 39 -14.96 4.51 4.47
C ILE A 39 -14.24 3.45 3.67
N THR A 40 -14.79 3.11 2.50
CA THR A 40 -14.02 2.58 1.41
C THR A 40 -13.08 3.72 1.13
N SER A 41 -12.05 3.85 1.97
CA SER A 41 -10.85 4.50 1.55
C SER A 41 -10.54 3.63 0.36
N SER A 42 -10.65 4.19 -0.83
CA SER A 42 -9.83 3.77 -1.97
C SER A 42 -8.38 3.99 -1.53
N GLY A 43 -8.00 3.29 -0.47
CA GLY A 43 -6.83 3.53 0.32
C GLY A 43 -5.71 3.08 -0.57
N CYS A 44 -4.70 3.91 -0.64
CA CYS A 44 -3.45 3.47 -1.18
C CYS A 44 -2.94 2.27 -0.35
N ASP A 45 -2.04 1.50 -0.95
CA ASP A 45 -1.43 0.34 -0.32
C ASP A 45 0.02 0.63 0.07
N PHE A 46 0.71 -0.42 0.49
CA PHE A 46 2.14 -0.43 0.68
C PHE A 46 2.71 -1.77 0.25
N LEU A 47 3.96 -1.74 -0.17
CA LEU A 47 4.73 -2.89 -0.56
C LEU A 47 5.98 -2.96 0.31
N THR A 48 6.32 -4.16 0.74
CA THR A 48 7.56 -4.45 1.46
C THR A 48 8.24 -5.64 0.83
N GLY A 49 9.55 -5.67 0.84
CA GLY A 49 10.26 -6.87 0.44
C GLY A 49 11.72 -6.80 0.80
N GLY A 50 12.40 -7.89 0.50
CA GLY A 50 13.84 -7.98 0.65
C GLY A 50 14.31 -9.27 0.03
N GLY A 51 15.58 -9.29 -0.34
CA GLY A 51 16.14 -10.44 -0.99
C GLY A 51 17.41 -10.15 -1.77
N TRP A 52 17.60 -10.94 -2.83
CA TRP A 52 18.70 -10.77 -3.74
C TRP A 52 18.33 -11.10 -5.18
N ILE A 53 19.02 -10.43 -6.09
CA ILE A 53 19.03 -10.67 -7.53
C ILE A 53 20.46 -10.92 -8.01
N VAL A 54 20.64 -11.39 -9.23
CA VAL A 54 21.93 -11.40 -9.91
C VAL A 54 21.90 -10.35 -11.02
N TYR A 55 22.86 -9.42 -10.98
CA TYR A 55 23.07 -8.42 -12.02
C TYR A 55 24.50 -8.51 -12.54
N ASN A 56 24.68 -8.59 -13.86
CA ASN A 56 25.98 -8.80 -14.51
C ASN A 56 26.79 -9.96 -13.87
N GLY A 57 26.10 -11.07 -13.56
CA GLY A 57 26.70 -12.26 -12.94
C GLY A 57 27.07 -12.13 -11.46
N ASN A 58 26.82 -10.99 -10.82
CA ASN A 58 27.13 -10.74 -9.42
C ASN A 58 25.86 -10.63 -8.59
N LYS A 59 25.95 -11.05 -7.33
CA LYS A 59 24.83 -10.93 -6.39
C LYS A 59 24.62 -9.46 -6.03
N ALA A 60 23.37 -9.02 -6.00
CA ALA A 60 22.98 -7.79 -5.35
C ALA A 60 21.87 -8.07 -4.34
N THR A 61 21.98 -7.52 -3.13
CA THR A 61 21.01 -7.71 -2.04
C THR A 61 20.25 -6.41 -1.76
N PHE A 62 19.02 -6.53 -1.27
CA PHE A 62 18.20 -5.37 -0.99
C PHE A 62 17.20 -5.60 0.14
N GLY A 63 16.76 -4.50 0.74
CA GLY A 63 15.56 -4.40 1.56
C GLY A 63 14.80 -3.16 1.12
N VAL A 64 13.49 -3.29 0.88
CA VAL A 64 12.68 -2.21 0.33
C VAL A 64 11.32 -2.12 1.00
N GLY A 65 10.86 -0.89 1.21
CA GLY A 65 9.49 -0.60 1.56
C GLY A 65 9.05 0.69 0.90
N GLY A 66 7.80 0.75 0.47
CA GLY A 66 7.19 1.94 -0.13
C GLY A 66 5.69 1.89 0.03
N GLY A 67 5.06 3.03 0.25
CA GLY A 67 3.61 3.06 0.39
C GLY A 67 3.06 4.40 0.80
N CYS A 68 1.73 4.47 0.79
CA CYS A 68 1.07 5.58 1.43
C CYS A 68 0.96 5.34 2.93
N LYS A 69 1.22 6.37 3.72
CA LYS A 69 0.95 6.36 5.15
C LYS A 69 0.49 7.71 5.63
N PHE A 70 -0.58 7.74 6.43
CA PHE A 70 -1.14 8.95 7.01
C PHE A 70 -1.41 10.08 6.00
N GLY A 71 -1.85 9.74 4.79
CA GLY A 71 -2.19 10.70 3.73
C GLY A 71 -1.05 11.05 2.77
N SER A 72 0.18 10.53 2.96
CA SER A 72 1.34 10.81 2.11
C SER A 72 1.87 9.56 1.40
N PRO A 73 2.20 9.59 0.08
CA PRO A 73 2.79 8.47 -0.67
C PRO A 73 4.31 8.29 -0.44
N THR A 74 4.85 8.83 0.65
CA THR A 74 6.30 8.97 0.87
C THR A 74 6.80 8.17 2.07
N TRP A 75 6.09 7.11 2.46
CA TRP A 75 6.57 6.20 3.50
C TRP A 75 7.44 5.11 2.88
N GLY A 76 8.52 4.74 3.56
CA GLY A 76 9.31 3.58 3.18
C GLY A 76 10.79 3.73 3.46
N HIS A 77 11.57 2.85 2.86
CA HIS A 77 13.03 2.82 2.90
C HIS A 77 13.58 2.00 1.72
N LEU A 78 14.87 2.12 1.47
CA LEU A 78 15.62 1.24 0.59
C LEU A 78 17.04 1.10 1.14
N GLU A 79 17.50 -0.15 1.19
CA GLU A 79 18.91 -0.51 1.23
C GLU A 79 19.19 -1.40 0.03
N TYR A 80 20.27 -1.11 -0.69
CA TYR A 80 20.69 -1.93 -1.83
C TYR A 80 22.22 -2.04 -1.86
N HIS A 81 22.71 -3.26 -2.09
CA HIS A 81 24.13 -3.58 -2.13
C HIS A 81 24.44 -4.45 -3.35
N ASP A 82 25.13 -3.92 -4.36
CA ASP A 82 25.70 -4.70 -5.45
C ASP A 82 27.12 -5.15 -5.06
N HIS A 83 27.32 -6.46 -4.95
CA HIS A 83 28.59 -7.04 -4.53
C HIS A 83 29.63 -7.13 -5.65
N GLY A 84 29.24 -6.99 -6.93
CA GLY A 84 30.13 -7.03 -8.08
C GLY A 84 30.94 -5.75 -8.26
N ILE A 85 30.29 -4.60 -8.08
CA ILE A 85 30.98 -3.29 -8.15
C ILE A 85 31.18 -2.65 -6.77
N GLY A 86 30.63 -3.25 -5.71
CA GLY A 86 30.70 -2.71 -4.35
C GLY A 86 29.85 -1.46 -4.16
N LEU A 87 28.75 -1.31 -4.91
CA LEU A 87 27.82 -0.19 -4.78
C LEU A 87 26.89 -0.41 -3.59
N ASN A 88 26.77 0.60 -2.74
CA ASN A 88 25.77 0.71 -1.68
C ASN A 88 24.86 1.89 -1.98
N VAL A 89 23.55 1.69 -1.90
CA VAL A 89 22.53 2.73 -2.04
C VAL A 89 21.68 2.72 -0.77
N HIS A 90 21.75 3.81 -0.01
CA HIS A 90 20.97 4.02 1.19
C HIS A 90 19.95 5.12 0.93
N ALA A 91 18.66 4.82 0.98
CA ALA A 91 17.63 5.84 0.83
C ALA A 91 17.67 6.85 1.98
N THR A 92 17.66 8.13 1.61
CA THR A 92 17.50 9.24 2.56
C THR A 92 16.06 9.70 2.65
N SER A 93 15.26 9.50 1.59
CA SER A 93 13.81 9.74 1.60
C SER A 93 13.11 8.94 0.51
N ILE A 94 11.82 8.64 0.72
CA ILE A 94 10.92 8.21 -0.35
C ILE A 94 10.20 9.45 -0.88
N THR A 95 10.15 9.61 -2.19
CA THR A 95 9.57 10.79 -2.85
C THR A 95 8.35 10.46 -3.68
N ALA A 96 8.15 9.19 -4.04
CA ALA A 96 6.96 8.76 -4.75
C ALA A 96 6.66 7.27 -4.58
N TYR A 97 5.38 6.95 -4.78
CA TYR A 97 4.87 5.59 -4.80
C TYR A 97 3.75 5.48 -5.83
N PHE A 98 3.91 4.58 -6.81
CA PHE A 98 2.98 4.41 -7.94
C PHE A 98 2.65 2.93 -8.20
N PRO A 99 1.41 2.61 -8.62
CA PRO A 99 1.08 1.30 -9.15
C PRO A 99 1.65 1.11 -10.56
N ASP A 100 2.05 -0.11 -10.87
CA ASP A 100 2.44 -0.54 -12.22
C ASP A 100 1.59 -1.74 -12.65
N GLY A 101 0.70 -1.50 -13.62
CA GLY A 101 -0.28 -2.48 -14.09
C GLY A 101 -1.37 -2.82 -13.06
N ASP A 102 -2.09 -3.90 -13.35
CA ASP A 102 -3.21 -4.35 -12.53
C ASP A 102 -2.74 -5.09 -11.27
N THR A 103 -3.52 -4.97 -10.19
CA THR A 103 -3.35 -5.81 -9.00
C THR A 103 -4.20 -7.06 -9.10
N GLY A 104 -3.61 -8.19 -8.74
CA GLY A 104 -4.27 -9.49 -8.69
C GLY A 104 -4.59 -9.93 -7.26
N THR A 105 -4.94 -11.19 -7.11
CA THR A 105 -5.07 -11.86 -5.81
C THR A 105 -4.42 -13.22 -5.90
N ASP A 106 -3.53 -13.52 -4.97
CA ASP A 106 -2.91 -14.82 -4.84
C ASP A 106 -4.00 -15.88 -4.57
N PRO A 107 -4.08 -16.97 -5.35
CA PRO A 107 -5.11 -17.99 -5.18
C PRO A 107 -4.94 -18.85 -3.92
N GLN A 108 -3.73 -18.94 -3.36
CA GLN A 108 -3.38 -19.70 -2.16
C GLN A 108 -3.59 -18.90 -0.88
N THR A 109 -3.12 -17.65 -0.84
CA THR A 109 -3.14 -16.82 0.39
C THR A 109 -4.23 -15.76 0.40
N HIS A 110 -4.84 -15.49 -0.75
CA HIS A 110 -5.79 -14.41 -0.96
C HIS A 110 -5.21 -13.01 -0.65
N GLN A 111 -3.88 -12.87 -0.65
CA GLN A 111 -3.20 -11.57 -0.58
C GLN A 111 -3.18 -10.90 -1.95
N PRO A 112 -3.13 -9.56 -2.01
CA PRO A 112 -3.05 -8.87 -3.28
C PRO A 112 -1.68 -9.12 -3.91
N THR A 113 -1.64 -9.21 -5.23
CA THR A 113 -0.40 -9.27 -6.02
C THR A 113 -0.32 -8.06 -6.94
N GLY A 114 0.87 -7.72 -7.46
CA GLY A 114 1.04 -6.58 -8.35
C GLY A 114 2.40 -5.92 -8.23
N ALA A 115 2.62 -4.85 -9.00
CA ALA A 115 3.90 -4.14 -9.02
C ALA A 115 3.80 -2.69 -8.58
N ARG A 116 4.88 -2.18 -7.99
CA ARG A 116 4.99 -0.79 -7.54
C ARG A 116 6.31 -0.19 -7.97
N TYR A 117 6.24 1.07 -8.37
CA TYR A 117 7.41 1.94 -8.41
C TYR A 117 7.56 2.64 -7.06
N ILE A 118 8.75 2.55 -6.48
CA ILE A 118 9.14 3.24 -5.25
C ILE A 118 10.31 4.14 -5.60
N CYS A 119 10.10 5.46 -5.50
CA CYS A 119 11.12 6.44 -5.84
C CYS A 119 11.62 7.16 -4.60
N GLY A 120 12.85 7.65 -4.67
CA GLY A 120 13.41 8.40 -3.56
C GLY A 120 14.74 9.08 -3.86
N THR A 121 15.26 9.72 -2.83
CA THR A 121 16.63 10.22 -2.80
C THR A 121 17.50 9.24 -2.03
N ALA A 122 18.77 9.12 -2.39
CA ALA A 122 19.71 8.23 -1.72
C ALA A 122 21.10 8.86 -1.59
N ARG A 123 21.87 8.31 -0.65
CA ARG A 123 23.33 8.45 -0.64
C ARG A 123 23.96 7.15 -1.12
N THR A 124 24.92 7.29 -2.03
CA THR A 124 25.71 6.16 -2.52
C THR A 124 27.17 6.32 -2.13
N ASN A 125 27.88 5.20 -2.01
CA ASN A 125 29.33 5.22 -1.77
C ASN A 125 30.15 5.52 -3.03
N LEU A 126 29.63 5.24 -4.23
CA LEU A 126 30.35 5.42 -5.49
C LEU A 126 30.03 6.75 -6.20
N TYR A 127 28.79 7.26 -6.08
CA TYR A 127 28.31 8.40 -6.88
C TYR A 127 27.89 9.61 -6.04
N GLY A 128 27.93 9.51 -4.71
CA GLY A 128 27.46 10.56 -3.81
C GLY A 128 25.93 10.60 -3.72
N ASP A 129 25.35 11.80 -3.70
CA ASP A 129 23.90 11.97 -3.65
C ASP A 129 23.28 11.58 -4.99
N ALA A 130 22.15 10.86 -4.92
CA ALA A 130 21.48 10.29 -6.08
C ALA A 130 19.96 10.33 -5.92
N ALA A 131 19.27 10.14 -7.04
CA ALA A 131 17.88 9.72 -7.05
C ALA A 131 17.80 8.23 -7.42
N PHE A 132 16.76 7.54 -6.97
CA PHE A 132 16.52 6.16 -7.33
C PHE A 132 15.05 5.91 -7.68
N VAL A 133 14.83 4.88 -8.47
CA VAL A 133 13.54 4.21 -8.63
C VAL A 133 13.74 2.71 -8.54
N VAL A 134 12.91 2.06 -7.74
CA VAL A 134 12.78 0.61 -7.68
C VAL A 134 11.49 0.22 -8.36
N HIS A 135 11.54 -0.85 -9.15
CA HIS A 135 10.37 -1.61 -9.56
C HIS A 135 10.35 -2.91 -8.76
N ALA A 136 9.29 -3.11 -7.98
CA ALA A 136 9.11 -4.29 -7.15
C ALA A 136 7.77 -4.94 -7.49
N ARG A 137 7.78 -6.23 -7.87
CA ARG A 137 6.58 -6.98 -8.22
C ARG A 137 6.40 -8.19 -7.30
N ASP A 138 5.26 -8.21 -6.63
CA ASP A 138 4.72 -9.37 -5.94
C ASP A 138 3.95 -10.25 -6.96
N ARG A 139 4.39 -11.51 -7.10
CA ARG A 139 3.76 -12.53 -7.95
C ARG A 139 3.08 -13.64 -7.14
N GLY A 140 2.88 -13.42 -5.85
CA GLY A 140 2.22 -14.36 -4.94
C GLY A 140 3.19 -15.35 -4.30
N GLU A 141 2.66 -16.13 -3.37
CA GLU A 141 3.42 -17.06 -2.56
C GLU A 141 3.80 -18.33 -3.35
N PRO A 142 5.03 -18.85 -3.16
CA PRO A 142 5.96 -18.60 -2.05
C PRO A 142 6.99 -17.47 -2.27
N GLY A 143 6.75 -16.51 -3.18
CA GLY A 143 7.63 -15.35 -3.43
C GLY A 143 8.83 -15.63 -4.32
N VAL A 144 9.03 -16.87 -4.76
CA VAL A 144 10.14 -17.27 -5.65
C VAL A 144 10.04 -16.66 -7.06
N ASN A 145 8.86 -16.16 -7.42
CA ASN A 145 8.61 -15.52 -8.70
C ASN A 145 8.57 -13.99 -8.60
N ASP A 146 8.83 -13.44 -7.42
CA ASP A 146 8.85 -12.00 -7.23
C ASP A 146 10.03 -11.36 -7.96
N LEU A 147 9.86 -10.10 -8.33
CA LEU A 147 10.82 -9.38 -9.17
C LEU A 147 11.27 -8.09 -8.51
N PHE A 148 12.55 -7.77 -8.67
CA PHE A 148 13.12 -6.52 -8.19
C PHE A 148 14.09 -5.96 -9.22
N ASP A 149 13.92 -4.69 -9.55
CA ASP A 149 14.84 -3.93 -10.39
C ASP A 149 15.05 -2.52 -9.83
N ILE A 150 16.22 -1.94 -10.08
CA ILE A 150 16.58 -0.61 -9.60
C ILE A 150 17.30 0.20 -10.69
N ARG A 151 16.95 1.48 -10.77
CA ARG A 151 17.74 2.51 -11.43
C ARG A 151 18.18 3.58 -10.44
N VAL A 152 19.42 4.05 -10.59
CA VAL A 152 20.03 5.12 -9.82
C VAL A 152 20.59 6.17 -10.78
N THR A 153 20.28 7.43 -10.51
CA THR A 153 20.65 8.57 -11.37
C THR A 153 21.26 9.70 -10.54
N SER A 154 21.76 10.74 -11.20
CA SER A 154 22.01 12.03 -10.56
C SER A 154 20.72 12.56 -9.89
N PRO A 155 20.82 13.44 -8.87
CA PRO A 155 19.66 13.91 -8.12
C PRO A 155 18.56 14.57 -8.97
N ASP A 156 18.93 15.15 -10.10
CA ASP A 156 18.04 15.78 -11.08
C ASP A 156 17.50 14.82 -12.14
N GLY A 157 17.92 13.55 -12.13
CA GLY A 157 17.53 12.54 -13.12
C GLY A 157 18.31 12.58 -14.43
N ALA A 158 19.20 13.56 -14.63
CA ALA A 158 19.80 13.81 -15.93
C ALA A 158 20.83 12.76 -16.37
N ASN A 159 21.53 12.13 -15.42
CA ASN A 159 22.59 11.16 -15.69
C ASN A 159 22.30 9.84 -15.01
N GLU A 160 22.33 8.74 -15.76
CA GLU A 160 22.24 7.40 -15.21
C GLU A 160 23.59 6.98 -14.61
N PHE A 161 23.57 6.49 -13.38
CA PHE A 161 24.76 5.95 -12.70
C PHE A 161 24.76 4.42 -12.68
N TYR A 162 23.59 3.82 -12.51
CA TYR A 162 23.42 2.39 -12.35
C TYR A 162 22.00 1.97 -12.73
N ASN A 163 21.83 0.87 -13.46
CA ASN A 163 20.51 0.46 -13.93
C ASN A 163 20.44 -1.04 -14.23
N THR A 164 19.68 -1.79 -13.43
CA THR A 164 19.49 -3.23 -13.65
C THR A 164 18.53 -3.52 -14.80
N VAL A 165 17.62 -2.61 -15.13
CA VAL A 165 16.54 -2.87 -16.11
C VAL A 165 17.06 -3.18 -17.51
N HIS A 166 18.30 -2.79 -17.83
CA HIS A 166 18.90 -3.05 -19.14
C HIS A 166 19.28 -4.51 -19.36
N GLU A 167 19.49 -5.29 -18.30
CA GLU A 167 19.77 -6.73 -18.42
C GLU A 167 18.48 -7.52 -18.74
N CYS A 168 17.31 -7.00 -18.35
CA CYS A 168 16.00 -7.60 -18.61
C CYS A 168 15.10 -6.70 -19.48
N PRO A 169 15.05 -6.93 -20.81
CA PRO A 169 14.30 -6.07 -21.75
C PRO A 169 12.83 -5.84 -21.40
N ASP A 170 12.17 -6.82 -20.77
CA ASP A 170 10.77 -6.76 -20.37
C ASP A 170 10.59 -6.58 -18.86
N TYR A 171 11.48 -5.84 -18.17
CA TYR A 171 11.59 -5.85 -16.70
C TYR A 171 10.27 -5.67 -15.94
N GLN A 172 9.31 -4.89 -16.47
CA GLN A 172 8.02 -4.71 -15.82
C GLN A 172 7.27 -6.04 -15.66
N THR A 173 7.42 -6.93 -16.64
CA THR A 173 6.85 -8.28 -16.60
C THR A 173 7.90 -9.30 -16.17
N ASN A 174 9.06 -9.38 -16.79
CA ASN A 174 10.09 -10.40 -16.55
C ASN A 174 11.44 -9.76 -16.19
N GLY A 175 11.44 -8.99 -15.10
CA GLY A 175 12.63 -8.44 -14.47
C GLY A 175 13.47 -9.48 -13.74
N HIS A 176 14.33 -9.02 -12.84
CA HIS A 176 15.18 -9.93 -12.08
C HIS A 176 14.38 -10.68 -11.01
N TYR A 177 14.32 -12.01 -11.17
CA TYR A 177 13.67 -12.91 -10.23
C TYR A 177 14.47 -13.04 -8.94
N LEU A 178 13.78 -12.96 -7.80
CA LEU A 178 14.42 -13.13 -6.51
C LEU A 178 14.99 -14.53 -6.36
N GLY A 179 16.25 -14.63 -5.96
CA GLY A 179 16.89 -15.92 -5.74
C GLY A 179 17.25 -16.68 -7.03
N SER A 180 17.16 -16.06 -8.20
CA SER A 180 17.58 -16.67 -9.45
C SER A 180 19.03 -16.35 -9.78
N TYR A 181 19.79 -17.37 -10.17
CA TYR A 181 21.14 -17.21 -10.73
C TYR A 181 21.13 -16.91 -12.23
N ALA A 182 20.00 -17.12 -12.89
CA ALA A 182 19.80 -16.73 -14.27
C ALA A 182 19.05 -15.39 -14.29
N PRO A 183 19.66 -14.30 -14.78
CA PRO A 183 18.97 -13.03 -14.89
C PRO A 183 17.72 -13.20 -15.77
N CYS A 184 16.65 -12.47 -15.43
CA CYS A 184 15.39 -12.44 -16.19
C CYS A 184 14.65 -13.79 -16.33
N ALA A 185 15.04 -14.82 -15.59
CA ALA A 185 14.38 -16.12 -15.58
C ALA A 185 14.13 -16.60 -14.14
N PRO A 186 13.00 -17.29 -13.88
CA PRO A 186 12.71 -17.82 -12.56
C PRO A 186 13.74 -18.87 -12.16
N GLY A 187 14.01 -18.96 -10.87
CA GLY A 187 14.96 -19.90 -10.29
C GLY A 187 14.48 -20.42 -8.94
N SER A 188 15.13 -21.48 -8.47
CA SER A 188 14.81 -22.13 -7.19
C SER A 188 15.89 -21.90 -6.13
N GLY A 189 16.76 -20.89 -6.30
CA GLY A 189 17.86 -20.64 -5.37
C GLY A 189 17.39 -20.19 -3.99
N GLY A 190 16.12 -19.77 -3.88
CA GLY A 190 15.61 -19.08 -2.71
C GLY A 190 16.29 -17.71 -2.57
N GLY A 191 15.56 -16.68 -2.19
CA GLY A 191 16.27 -15.40 -2.16
C GLY A 191 15.53 -14.18 -1.70
N GLY A 192 14.32 -14.29 -1.21
CA GLY A 192 13.58 -13.14 -0.74
C GLY A 192 12.09 -13.34 -0.86
N ASN A 193 11.37 -12.26 -0.60
CA ASN A 193 9.93 -12.17 -0.78
C ASN A 193 9.57 -10.70 -0.95
N ILE A 194 8.63 -10.42 -1.85
CA ILE A 194 7.96 -9.14 -2.01
C ILE A 194 6.50 -9.37 -1.66
N GLN A 195 5.94 -8.44 -0.90
CA GLN A 195 4.60 -8.54 -0.38
C GLN A 195 3.91 -7.21 -0.61
N LEU A 196 2.89 -7.24 -1.45
CA LEU A 196 1.91 -6.18 -1.57
C LEU A 196 0.87 -6.38 -0.47
N HIS A 197 0.56 -5.30 0.25
CA HIS A 197 -0.36 -5.37 1.37
C HIS A 197 -1.67 -4.66 1.04
N LYS A 198 -2.78 -5.19 1.56
CA LYS A 198 -4.09 -4.55 1.40
C LYS A 198 -4.10 -3.18 2.09
N PRO A 199 -4.85 -2.22 1.53
CA PRO A 199 -5.09 -0.96 2.22
C PRO A 199 -5.65 -1.18 3.64
N ASN A 200 -5.19 -0.39 4.59
CA ASN A 200 -5.64 -0.39 5.98
C ASN A 200 -5.74 1.03 6.54
N ALA A 201 -6.16 1.17 7.79
CA ALA A 201 -6.39 2.48 8.41
C ALA A 201 -5.15 3.39 8.46
N SER A 202 -3.93 2.82 8.36
CA SER A 202 -2.69 3.59 8.31
C SER A 202 -2.25 3.95 6.89
N THR A 203 -2.78 3.30 5.86
CA THR A 203 -2.37 3.49 4.45
C THR A 203 -3.29 4.44 3.69
N THR A 204 -3.75 5.48 4.39
CA THR A 204 -4.58 6.53 3.80
C THR A 204 -3.76 7.40 2.84
N GLY A 205 -4.45 8.05 1.91
CA GLY A 205 -3.83 8.91 0.88
C GLY A 205 -4.04 8.34 -0.52
N SER A 206 -3.27 8.87 -1.47
CA SER A 206 -3.29 8.48 -2.88
C SER A 206 -1.86 8.29 -3.38
N PHE A 207 -1.69 7.42 -4.37
CA PHE A 207 -0.46 7.31 -5.14
C PHE A 207 -0.04 8.67 -5.70
N GLY A 208 1.26 8.89 -5.85
CA GLY A 208 1.78 10.18 -6.26
C GLY A 208 3.23 10.40 -5.87
N GLY A 209 3.70 11.61 -6.16
CA GLY A 209 5.05 12.07 -5.80
C GLY A 209 5.86 12.48 -7.02
N SER A 210 7.16 12.70 -6.80
CA SER A 210 8.14 13.01 -7.86
C SER A 210 9.17 11.90 -7.94
N CYS A 211 9.51 11.50 -9.16
CA CYS A 211 10.46 10.43 -9.43
C CYS A 211 11.45 10.86 -10.51
N PRO A 212 12.54 11.57 -10.13
CA PRO A 212 13.55 12.02 -11.09
C PRO A 212 14.27 10.88 -11.83
N ALA A 213 14.33 9.68 -11.25
CA ALA A 213 15.04 8.55 -11.80
C ALA A 213 14.25 7.75 -12.86
N PHE A 214 13.05 8.18 -13.27
CA PHE A 214 12.28 7.53 -14.34
C PHE A 214 12.89 7.70 -15.73
#